data_AF-A0A2N5ED78-F1
#
_entry.id   AF-A0A2N5ED78-F1
#
_cell.length_a   1.000
_cell.length_b   1.000
_cell.length_c   1.000
_cell.angle_alpha   90.00
_cell.angle_beta   90.00
_cell.angle_gamma   90.00
#
_symmetry.space_group_name_H-M   'P 1'
#
loop_
_entity.id
_entity.type
_entity.pdbx_description
1 polymer ?
#
loop_
_entity_poly.entity_id
_entity_poly.type
_entity_poly.pdbx_seq_one_letter_code
_entity_poly.pdbx_strand_id
1 'polypeptide(L)'
;MFYCTVCRRDNPSDHLIYSAVRRGGRKPGLVTPDGLTQAFSEAREMSGIQFGPNPPTFHEIRSLASRLYEVENGEEFSQRLLGHKNLSMTKKYLDSRGQEFVMV
;
A
#
# COMPACT_ATOMS: atom_id res chain seq x y z
N MET A 1 20.19 -7.17 4.07
CA MET A 1 19.57 -6.91 2.75
C MET A 1 18.47 -7.94 2.56
N PHE A 2 17.20 -7.55 2.54
CA PHE A 2 16.08 -8.48 2.37
C PHE A 2 16.15 -9.08 0.96
N TYR A 3 16.48 -10.37 0.85
CA TYR A 3 16.65 -11.06 -0.42
C TYR A 3 15.40 -11.89 -0.72
N CYS A 4 14.48 -11.35 -1.51
CA CYS A 4 13.32 -12.11 -2.00
C CYS A 4 13.74 -12.90 -3.25
N THR A 5 14.01 -14.19 -3.07
CA THR A 5 14.39 -15.12 -4.16
C THR A 5 13.33 -15.20 -5.26
N VAL A 6 12.05 -15.18 -4.89
CA VAL A 6 10.92 -15.21 -5.83
C VAL A 6 10.85 -13.93 -6.67
N CYS A 7 11.09 -12.78 -6.05
CA CYS A 7 11.03 -11.47 -6.71
C CYS A 7 12.18 -11.23 -7.69
N ARG A 8 13.26 -12.02 -7.60
CA ARG A 8 14.41 -11.96 -8.52
C ARG A 8 14.33 -12.97 -9.66
N ARG A 9 13.50 -14.01 -9.54
CA ARG A 9 13.30 -14.98 -10.62
C ARG A 9 12.69 -14.27 -11.83
N ASP A 10 13.39 -14.32 -12.96
CA ASP A 10 13.00 -13.71 -14.24
C ASP A 10 12.75 -12.20 -14.21
N ASN A 11 13.25 -11.50 -13.18
CA ASN A 11 13.15 -10.06 -13.05
C ASN A 11 14.38 -9.39 -13.70
N PRO A 12 14.21 -8.69 -14.84
CA PRO A 12 15.30 -8.02 -15.54
C PRO A 12 15.70 -6.67 -14.91
N SER A 13 15.08 -6.27 -13.80
CA SER A 13 15.28 -5.00 -13.12
C SER A 13 15.94 -5.18 -11.74
N ASP A 14 16.62 -4.13 -11.26
CA ASP A 14 17.18 -4.08 -9.90
C ASP A 14 16.13 -3.80 -8.82
N HIS A 15 14.89 -3.48 -9.21
CA HIS A 15 13.79 -3.24 -8.28
C HIS A 15 13.13 -4.55 -7.83
N LEU A 16 12.72 -4.60 -6.56
CA LEU A 16 12.00 -5.74 -5.99
C LEU A 16 10.70 -6.04 -6.75
N ILE A 17 9.97 -4.98 -7.13
CA ILE A 17 8.77 -5.04 -7.95
C ILE A 17 9.10 -4.28 -9.24
N TYR A 18 8.83 -4.90 -10.39
CA TYR A 18 9.08 -4.32 -11.70
C TYR A 18 7.83 -4.41 -12.58
N SER A 19 7.72 -3.50 -13.54
CA SER A 19 6.73 -3.55 -14.60
C SER A 19 7.33 -4.28 -15.79
N ALA A 20 6.68 -5.35 -16.26
CA ALA A 20 7.05 -6.07 -17.48
C ALA A 20 6.50 -5.42 -18.76
N VAL A 21 5.74 -4.33 -18.64
CA VAL A 21 5.02 -3.69 -19.76
C VAL A 21 6.00 -3.16 -20.81
N ARG A 22 5.82 -3.61 -22.05
CA ARG A 22 6.62 -3.19 -23.22
C ARG A 22 5.88 -2.24 -24.17
N ARG A 23 4.67 -1.79 -23.82
CA ARG A 23 3.88 -0.85 -24.65
C ARG A 23 4.63 0.47 -24.82
N GLY A 24 4.60 1.01 -26.04
CA GLY A 24 5.23 2.30 -26.37
C GLY A 24 6.76 2.31 -26.27
N GLY A 25 7.43 1.15 -26.38
CA GLY A 25 8.90 1.06 -26.29
C GLY A 25 9.45 1.15 -24.86
N ARG A 26 8.58 1.12 -23.84
CA ARG A 26 9.00 1.13 -22.44
C ARG A 26 9.76 -0.16 -22.12
N LYS A 27 10.95 -0.02 -21.53
CA LYS A 27 11.73 -1.18 -21.05
C LYS A 27 11.18 -1.66 -19.71
N PRO A 28 11.26 -2.97 -19.42
CA PRO A 28 10.98 -3.47 -18.09
C PRO A 28 11.81 -2.74 -17.04
N GLY A 29 11.18 -2.36 -15.93
CA GLY A 29 11.84 -1.50 -14.94
C GLY A 29 10.90 -1.09 -13.81
N LEU A 30 11.22 0.03 -13.17
CA LEU A 30 10.47 0.54 -12.02
C LEU A 30 8.96 0.68 -12.33
N VAL A 31 8.13 0.20 -11.39
CA VAL A 31 6.69 0.43 -11.45
C VAL A 31 6.40 1.91 -11.14
N THR A 32 5.56 2.54 -11.95
CA THR A 32 5.13 3.92 -11.69
C THR A 32 4.11 3.97 -10.55
N PRO A 33 4.04 5.08 -9.79
CA PRO A 33 2.98 5.29 -8.81
C PRO A 33 1.56 5.12 -9.40
N ASP A 34 1.35 5.61 -10.62
CA ASP A 34 0.07 5.47 -11.33
C ASP A 34 -0.25 4.01 -11.66
N GLY A 35 0.76 3.24 -12.07
CA GLY A 35 0.62 1.82 -12.37
C GLY A 35 0.22 1.01 -11.13
N LEU A 36 0.79 1.34 -9.96
CA LEU A 36 0.39 0.74 -8.68
C LEU A 36 -1.05 1.09 -8.31
N THR A 37 -1.43 2.35 -8.49
CA THR A 37 -2.78 2.84 -8.15
C THR A 37 -3.84 2.21 -9.04
N GLN A 38 -3.55 2.07 -10.34
CA GLN A 38 -4.43 1.41 -11.31
C GLN A 38 -4.58 -0.08 -11.00
N ALA A 39 -3.47 -0.80 -10.82
CA ALA A 39 -3.49 -2.23 -10.50
C ALA A 39 -4.24 -2.52 -9.20
N PHE A 40 -4.12 -1.65 -8.19
CA PHE A 40 -4.89 -1.76 -6.97
C PHE A 40 -6.40 -1.56 -7.21
N SER A 41 -6.77 -0.59 -8.05
CA SER A 41 -8.18 -0.33 -8.38
C SER A 41 -8.81 -1.52 -9.11
N GLU A 42 -8.07 -2.14 -10.03
CA GLU A 42 -8.48 -3.37 -10.70
C GLU A 42 -8.62 -4.53 -9.70
N ALA A 43 -7.65 -4.72 -8.80
CA ALA A 43 -7.73 -5.75 -7.75
C ALA A 43 -8.92 -5.54 -6.81
N ARG A 44 -9.20 -4.28 -6.45
CA ARG A 44 -10.36 -3.90 -5.66
C ARG A 44 -11.67 -4.25 -6.36
N GLU A 45 -11.80 -3.98 -7.66
CA GLU A 45 -12.99 -4.35 -8.45
C GLU A 45 -13.15 -5.87 -8.56
N MET A 46 -12.06 -6.59 -8.79
CA MET A 46 -12.05 -8.07 -8.85
C MET A 46 -12.44 -8.72 -7.52
N SER A 47 -12.25 -8.04 -6.38
CA SER A 47 -12.63 -8.57 -5.06
C SER A 47 -14.14 -8.78 -4.90
N GLY A 48 -14.96 -8.12 -5.71
CA GLY A 48 -16.43 -8.16 -5.59
C GLY A 48 -16.97 -7.46 -4.33
N ILE A 49 -16.13 -6.83 -3.53
CA ILE A 49 -16.52 -6.08 -2.34
C ILE A 49 -17.23 -4.80 -2.78
N GLN A 50 -18.42 -4.57 -2.23
CA GLN A 50 -19.18 -3.35 -2.47
C GLN A 50 -18.67 -2.22 -1.58
N PHE A 51 -18.21 -1.15 -2.19
CA PHE A 51 -17.78 0.06 -1.50
C PHE A 51 -18.80 1.19 -1.68
N GLY A 52 -18.75 2.17 -0.79
CA GLY A 52 -19.52 3.40 -0.95
C GLY A 52 -19.04 4.28 -2.13
N PRO A 53 -19.56 5.51 -2.24
CA PRO A 53 -19.30 6.40 -3.39
C PRO A 53 -17.82 6.75 -3.58
N ASN A 54 -17.00 6.64 -2.53
CA ASN A 54 -15.56 6.90 -2.56
C ASN A 54 -14.80 5.63 -2.11
N PRO A 55 -14.56 4.67 -3.01
CA PRO A 55 -13.88 3.44 -2.66
C PRO A 55 -12.40 3.70 -2.29
N PRO A 56 -11.81 2.88 -1.39
CA PRO A 56 -10.45 3.09 -0.89
C PRO A 56 -9.44 3.03 -2.04
N THR A 57 -8.42 3.88 -2.00
CA THR A 57 -7.32 3.91 -2.97
C THR A 57 -6.12 3.14 -2.45
N PHE A 58 -5.09 2.97 -3.29
CA PHE A 58 -3.84 2.32 -2.85
C PHE A 58 -3.22 3.01 -1.63
N HIS A 59 -3.37 4.34 -1.50
CA HIS A 59 -2.85 5.11 -0.37
C HIS A 59 -3.48 4.70 0.97
N GLU A 60 -4.71 4.17 0.96
CA GLU A 60 -5.41 3.74 2.19
C GLU A 60 -4.75 2.53 2.85
N ILE A 61 -3.91 1.76 2.16
CA ILE A 61 -3.10 0.69 2.76
C ILE A 61 -2.19 1.27 3.86
N ARG A 62 -1.67 2.48 3.67
CA ARG A 62 -0.82 3.16 4.66
C ARG A 62 -1.61 3.51 5.92
N SER A 63 -2.86 3.93 5.76
CA SER A 63 -3.81 4.21 6.86
C SER A 63 -4.25 2.93 7.58
N LEU A 64 -4.41 1.83 6.84
CA LEU A 64 -4.68 0.52 7.44
C LEU A 64 -3.48 0.02 8.26
N ALA A 65 -2.28 0.08 7.69
CA ALA A 65 -1.05 -0.35 8.36
C ALA A 65 -0.83 0.42 9.66
N SER A 66 -1.06 1.74 9.67
CA SER A 66 -0.89 2.54 10.89
C SER A 66 -1.81 2.13 12.02
N ARG A 67 -3.08 1.80 11.71
CA ARG A 67 -4.04 1.33 12.71
C ARG A 67 -3.68 -0.06 13.25
N LEU A 68 -3.29 -0.98 12.37
CA LEU A 68 -2.88 -2.33 12.77
C LEU A 68 -1.64 -2.29 13.67
N TYR A 69 -0.61 -1.53 13.28
CA TYR A 69 0.61 -1.42 14.07
C TYR A 69 0.47 -0.56 15.32
N GLU A 70 -0.50 0.35 15.37
CA GLU A 70 -0.84 1.02 16.63
C GLU A 70 -1.38 0.00 17.65
N VAL A 71 -2.31 -0.86 17.23
CA VAL A 71 -2.88 -1.90 18.10
C VAL A 71 -1.82 -2.90 18.56
N GLU A 72 -0.90 -3.30 17.67
CA GLU A 72 0.11 -4.32 17.97
C GLU A 72 1.34 -3.76 18.71
N ASN A 73 1.78 -2.53 18.39
CA ASN A 73 3.08 -2.00 18.83
C ASN A 73 3.00 -0.60 19.46
N GLY A 74 1.81 0.00 19.52
CA GLY A 74 1.58 1.34 20.07
C GLY A 74 1.72 2.49 19.08
N GLU A 75 1.18 3.65 19.46
CA GLU A 75 1.12 4.86 18.63
C GLU A 75 2.50 5.39 18.23
N GLU A 76 3.50 5.31 19.12
CA GLU A 76 4.86 5.78 18.84
C GLU A 76 5.54 4.94 17.75
N PHE A 77 5.35 3.62 17.78
CA PHE A 77 5.86 2.73 16.75
C PHE A 77 5.22 3.05 15.40
N SER A 78 3.89 3.18 15.37
CA SER A 78 3.14 3.56 14.17
C SER A 78 3.60 4.91 13.61
N GLN A 79 3.81 5.93 14.47
CA GLN A 79 4.34 7.23 14.06
C GLN A 79 5.72 7.12 13.41
N ARG A 80 6.64 6.36 14.03
CA ARG A 80 8.01 6.16 13.51
C ARG A 80 7.99 5.40 12.19
N LEU A 81 7.15 4.37 12.07
CA LEU A 81 6.95 3.60 10.83
C LEU A 81 6.45 4.49 9.68
N LEU A 82 5.52 5.41 9.97
CA LEU A 82 5.06 6.39 9.00
C LEU A 82 6.09 7.51 8.76
N GLY A 83 7.13 7.65 9.57
CA GLY A 83 8.11 8.72 9.43
C GLY A 83 7.54 10.12 9.71
N HIS A 84 6.48 10.21 10.52
CA HIS A 84 5.88 11.50 10.88
C HIS A 84 6.62 12.14 12.04
N LYS A 85 7.06 13.40 11.88
CA LYS A 85 7.72 14.15 12.98
C LYS A 85 6.77 14.48 14.13
N ASN A 86 5.48 14.68 13.84
CA ASN A 86 4.46 15.09 14.82
C ASN A 86 3.33 14.06 14.90
N LEU A 87 2.91 13.73 16.13
CA LEU A 87 1.79 12.83 16.41
C LEU A 87 0.47 13.29 15.76
N SER A 88 0.25 14.59 15.63
CA SER A 88 -0.95 15.16 14.98
C SER A 88 -1.13 14.68 13.52
N MET A 89 -0.04 14.40 12.80
CA MET A 89 -0.11 13.83 11.45
C MET A 89 -0.46 12.34 11.48
N THR A 90 0.00 11.59 12.48
CA THR A 90 -0.35 10.18 12.67
C THR A 90 -1.81 10.01 13.01
N LYS A 91 -2.38 10.89 13.87
CA LYS A 91 -3.81 10.86 14.23
C LYS A 91 -4.75 10.88 13.02
N LYS A 92 -4.38 11.55 11.92
CA LYS A 92 -5.17 11.55 10.67
C LYS A 92 -5.24 10.18 9.98
N TYR A 93 -4.25 9.32 10.20
CA TYR A 93 -4.18 7.95 9.69
C TYR A 93 -4.70 6.92 10.69
N LEU A 94 -4.88 7.30 11.96
CA LEU A 94 -5.53 6.46 12.98
C LEU A 94 -7.06 6.59 12.93
N ASP A 95 -7.55 7.71 12.43
CA ASP A 95 -8.98 7.95 12.23
C ASP A 95 -9.56 6.98 11.20
N SER A 96 -10.41 6.06 11.68
CA SER A 96 -11.13 5.06 10.88
C SER A 96 -12.21 5.67 9.99
N ARG A 97 -12.55 6.96 10.17
CA ARG A 97 -13.64 7.68 9.46
C ARG A 97 -14.96 6.90 9.47
N GLY A 98 -15.22 6.16 10.54
CA GLY A 98 -16.39 5.30 10.70
C GLY A 98 -16.34 3.96 9.96
N GLN A 99 -15.21 3.59 9.34
CA GLN A 99 -14.97 2.29 8.71
C GLN A 99 -14.07 1.42 9.60
N GLU A 100 -14.62 1.01 10.74
CA GLU A 100 -13.91 0.14 11.67
C GLU A 100 -13.91 -1.31 11.16
N PHE A 101 -12.74 -1.94 11.21
CA PHE A 101 -12.61 -3.37 10.97
C PHE A 101 -12.71 -4.06 12.32
N VAL A 102 -13.85 -4.69 12.59
CA VAL A 102 -14.00 -5.58 13.75
C VAL A 102 -13.42 -6.93 13.37
N MET A 103 -12.31 -7.31 14.00
CA MET A 103 -11.84 -8.68 14.00
C MET A 103 -12.87 -9.49 14.81
N VAL A 104 -13.71 -10.27 14.14
CA VAL A 104 -14.61 -11.26 14.75
C VAL A 104 -13.89 -12.59 14.86
#